data_AF-A0AAD9ZGE9-F1
#
_entry.id   AF-A0AAD9ZGE9-F1
#
_cell.length_a   1.000
_cell.length_b   1.000
_cell.length_c   1.000
_cell.angle_alpha   90.00
_cell.angle_beta   90.00
_cell.angle_gamma   90.00
#
_symmetry.space_group_name_H-M   'P 1'
#
loop_
_entity.id
_entity.type
_entity.pdbx_description
1 polymer ?
#
loop_
_entity_poly.entity_id
_entity_poly.type
_entity_poly.pdbx_seq_one_letter_code
_entity_poly.pdbx_strand_id
1 'polypeptide(L)'
;MFWLQFLPLFSVLPWPTLATECLQKRRTASQFHDFLINGLVARPHKFNKWFPKFGGRIDAISARVCQVNLQAYLGNHTDRESLPDDVIEYCFNQNDCILDNLVESIKSDMGTAQVLVGLLPVILSNFGPTIAKILVMSTQRPPLTLMLAFGAPAIYLTRLLRYDNPLEVLRTNSPKSKFLPLALQKQHAVVISVTEYLIAAAAIANVFHCTITLGLWTLSIIGCETFIFPFLWVLIALAVHIPATIALRFLKGSKLKVSSLAAIFRRPDLAQSIGEKLRYAFWKEFQPCASVPSLVIEDGETSNFAIGLNYLAGMNGYAQLVWGISVFSSLLYISVRDASFVVARLVASALVCQIILSFELRGLEDNLAGSQRESAEDKANRLGLHEDSEETRFRGLNDAEKNRSGLPLLQSSVTRDGDDFGLSPHTGLRSVSGNAEEPGGAWRNVYADIQMLGD
;
A
#
# COMPACT_ATOMS: atom_id res chain seq x y z
N MET A 1 19.93 -14.61 -12.63
CA MET A 1 19.59 -16.03 -12.89
C MET A 1 18.52 -16.61 -11.94
N PHE A 2 17.84 -15.80 -11.12
CA PHE A 2 16.85 -16.26 -10.10
C PHE A 2 15.37 -16.03 -10.48
N TRP A 3 15.07 -15.51 -11.68
CA TRP A 3 13.72 -15.08 -12.06
C TRP A 3 12.94 -16.05 -12.95
N LEU A 4 13.53 -17.16 -13.40
CA LEU A 4 12.91 -18.05 -14.40
C LEU A 4 12.21 -19.32 -13.86
N GLN A 5 12.08 -19.49 -12.54
CA GLN A 5 11.47 -20.71 -11.96
C GLN A 5 10.01 -20.57 -11.48
N PHE A 6 9.36 -19.41 -11.63
CA PHE A 6 8.01 -19.18 -11.09
C PHE A 6 6.85 -19.24 -12.10
N LEU A 7 7.10 -19.71 -13.33
CA LEU A 7 6.12 -19.68 -14.42
C LEU A 7 5.19 -20.90 -14.62
N PRO A 8 5.34 -22.09 -13.98
CA PRO A 8 4.40 -23.20 -14.24
C PRO A 8 3.52 -23.51 -13.02
N LEU A 9 2.67 -22.58 -12.58
CA LEU A 9 1.59 -22.88 -11.62
C LEU A 9 0.24 -22.20 -11.97
N PHE A 10 0.13 -21.55 -13.14
CA PHE A 10 -1.08 -20.84 -13.57
C PHE A 10 -2.11 -21.67 -14.34
N SER A 11 -1.98 -23.00 -14.35
CA SER A 11 -2.99 -23.89 -14.93
C SER A 11 -3.57 -24.79 -13.84
N VAL A 12 -4.89 -24.96 -13.87
CA VAL A 12 -5.73 -25.76 -12.97
C VAL A 12 -6.34 -24.99 -11.79
N LEU A 13 -7.38 -24.19 -12.08
CA LEU A 13 -8.55 -24.02 -11.20
C LEU A 13 -9.74 -23.50 -12.05
N PRO A 14 -10.87 -24.22 -12.13
CA PRO A 14 -12.04 -23.76 -12.87
C PRO A 14 -12.83 -22.74 -12.03
N TRP A 15 -12.85 -21.48 -12.46
CA TRP A 15 -13.56 -20.38 -11.78
C TRP A 15 -14.93 -19.94 -12.36
N PRO A 16 -15.60 -20.56 -13.36
CA PRO A 16 -16.89 -20.04 -13.82
C PRO A 16 -18.05 -20.99 -13.48
N THR A 17 -18.47 -21.06 -12.22
CA THR A 17 -19.82 -21.60 -11.88
C THR A 17 -20.53 -20.87 -10.74
N LEU A 18 -19.81 -20.16 -9.86
CA LEU A 18 -20.42 -19.47 -8.70
C LEU A 18 -21.03 -18.09 -9.02
N ALA A 19 -20.59 -17.43 -10.11
CA ALA A 19 -21.04 -16.07 -10.42
C ALA A 19 -22.46 -16.00 -11.06
N THR A 20 -22.91 -17.09 -11.70
CA THR A 20 -24.17 -17.09 -12.45
C THR A 20 -25.41 -17.34 -11.59
N GLU A 21 -25.28 -17.97 -10.41
CA GLU A 21 -26.42 -18.17 -9.50
C GLU A 21 -26.72 -16.95 -8.61
N CYS A 22 -25.82 -15.98 -8.51
CA CYS A 22 -25.95 -14.86 -7.58
C CYS A 22 -26.81 -13.70 -8.11
N LEU A 23 -27.11 -13.67 -9.42
CA LEU A 23 -27.81 -12.54 -10.06
C LEU A 23 -29.35 -12.62 -10.03
N GLN A 24 -29.95 -13.71 -9.53
CA GLN A 24 -31.40 -13.93 -9.69
C GLN A 24 -32.23 -13.90 -8.39
N LYS A 25 -31.63 -13.65 -7.21
CA LYS A 25 -32.39 -13.63 -5.95
C LYS A 25 -32.05 -12.40 -5.12
N ARG A 26 -32.98 -11.43 -5.06
CA ARG A 26 -32.99 -10.37 -4.02
C ARG A 26 -33.11 -11.07 -2.66
N ARG A 27 -31.99 -11.42 -2.04
CA ARG A 27 -31.93 -11.80 -0.63
C ARG A 27 -31.55 -10.59 0.20
N THR A 28 -32.18 -10.46 1.35
CA THR A 28 -31.87 -9.44 2.36
C THR A 28 -30.46 -9.64 2.92
N ALA A 29 -29.82 -8.56 3.40
CA ALA A 29 -28.44 -8.59 3.88
C ALA A 29 -28.19 -9.64 4.99
N SER A 30 -29.19 -9.95 5.83
CA SER A 30 -29.03 -10.99 6.87
C SER A 30 -28.92 -12.40 6.29
N GLN A 31 -29.66 -12.72 5.22
CA GLN A 31 -29.57 -14.04 4.57
C GLN A 31 -28.29 -14.22 3.75
N PHE A 32 -27.66 -13.13 3.31
CA PHE A 32 -26.35 -13.19 2.66
C PHE A 32 -25.23 -13.43 3.69
N HIS A 33 -25.36 -12.82 4.88
CA HIS A 33 -24.50 -13.10 6.02
C HIS A 33 -24.61 -14.58 6.43
N ASP A 34 -25.83 -15.10 6.58
CA ASP A 34 -26.05 -16.50 6.94
C ASP A 34 -25.62 -17.47 5.83
N PHE A 35 -25.75 -17.10 4.55
CA PHE A 35 -25.30 -17.96 3.44
C PHE A 35 -23.77 -17.98 3.30
N LEU A 36 -23.10 -16.84 3.44
CA LEU A 36 -21.65 -16.79 3.42
C LEU A 36 -21.07 -17.50 4.64
N ILE A 37 -21.64 -17.29 5.83
CA ILE A 37 -21.15 -17.94 7.05
C ILE A 37 -21.51 -19.43 7.04
N ASN A 38 -22.79 -19.80 6.92
CA ASN A 38 -23.20 -21.21 7.06
C ASN A 38 -22.81 -22.06 5.84
N GLY A 39 -22.71 -21.48 4.65
CA GLY A 39 -22.24 -22.18 3.44
C GLY A 39 -20.74 -22.47 3.43
N LEU A 40 -19.92 -21.60 4.01
CA LEU A 40 -18.47 -21.82 4.20
C LEU A 40 -18.17 -22.69 5.43
N VAL A 41 -19.05 -22.72 6.43
CA VAL A 41 -18.91 -23.51 7.67
C VAL A 41 -19.33 -24.97 7.49
N ALA A 42 -20.12 -25.30 6.46
CA ALA A 42 -20.62 -26.66 6.24
C ALA A 42 -19.54 -27.73 5.98
N ARG A 43 -18.26 -27.35 5.75
CA ARG A 43 -17.15 -28.30 5.67
C ARG A 43 -15.92 -27.82 6.46
N PRO A 44 -15.34 -28.69 7.30
CA PRO A 44 -14.10 -28.39 8.00
C PRO A 44 -12.94 -28.23 7.02
N HIS A 45 -12.44 -27.00 6.89
CA HIS A 45 -11.33 -26.68 5.99
C HIS A 45 -9.96 -26.73 6.66
N LYS A 46 -9.90 -26.70 7.99
CA LYS A 46 -8.67 -26.69 8.79
C LYS A 46 -8.09 -28.09 8.99
N PHE A 47 -6.84 -28.15 9.47
CA PHE A 47 -6.09 -29.39 9.79
C PHE A 47 -5.81 -30.35 8.63
N ASN A 48 -6.18 -29.99 7.39
CA ASN A 48 -5.98 -30.83 6.21
C ASN A 48 -4.63 -30.62 5.52
N LYS A 49 -4.07 -29.40 5.62
CA LYS A 49 -2.81 -29.00 4.97
C LYS A 49 -2.06 -28.01 5.86
N TRP A 50 -0.74 -28.06 5.75
CA TRP A 50 0.18 -27.31 6.60
C TRP A 50 1.32 -26.72 5.77
N PHE A 51 2.02 -25.74 6.34
CA PHE A 51 3.24 -25.23 5.72
C PHE A 51 4.36 -26.29 5.67
N PRO A 52 5.19 -26.31 4.61
CA PRO A 52 6.11 -27.42 4.35
C PRO A 52 7.13 -27.68 5.46
N LYS A 53 7.60 -26.65 6.18
CA LYS A 53 8.70 -26.81 7.16
C LYS A 53 8.34 -27.74 8.32
N PHE A 54 7.13 -27.61 8.87
CA PHE A 54 6.64 -28.41 9.99
C PHE A 54 5.48 -29.33 9.63
N GLY A 55 4.96 -29.24 8.41
CA GLY A 55 3.72 -29.88 8.00
C GLY A 55 3.71 -31.39 8.22
N GLY A 56 4.77 -32.10 7.85
CA GLY A 56 4.83 -33.55 8.06
C GLY A 56 4.80 -33.97 9.54
N ARG A 57 5.34 -33.15 10.45
CA ARG A 57 5.33 -33.43 11.89
C ARG A 57 3.98 -33.09 12.52
N ILE A 58 3.42 -31.94 12.17
CA ILE A 58 2.09 -31.52 12.64
C ILE A 58 1.03 -32.49 12.16
N ASP A 59 1.09 -32.91 10.88
CA ASP A 59 0.18 -33.88 10.29
C ASP A 59 0.26 -35.24 11.00
N ALA A 60 1.47 -35.73 11.30
CA ALA A 60 1.65 -36.98 12.03
C ALA A 60 1.06 -36.92 13.45
N ILE A 61 1.21 -35.79 14.17
CA ILE A 61 0.61 -35.60 15.50
C ILE A 61 -0.92 -35.52 15.39
N SER A 62 -1.41 -34.67 14.48
CA SER A 62 -2.84 -34.43 14.24
C SER A 62 -3.58 -35.72 13.89
N ALA A 63 -3.02 -36.51 12.97
CA ALA A 63 -3.68 -37.71 12.42
C ALA A 63 -3.49 -38.97 13.28
N ARG A 64 -2.43 -39.06 14.10
CA ARG A 64 -2.15 -40.27 14.91
C ARG A 64 -2.41 -40.08 16.39
N VAL A 65 -1.83 -39.04 16.99
CA VAL A 65 -1.92 -38.81 18.44
C VAL A 65 -3.26 -38.15 18.79
N CYS A 66 -3.62 -37.11 18.04
CA CYS A 66 -4.84 -36.33 18.25
C CYS A 66 -6.00 -36.82 17.37
N GLN A 67 -6.02 -38.11 17.00
CA GLN A 67 -6.98 -38.64 16.04
C GLN A 67 -8.43 -38.49 16.51
N VAL A 68 -8.70 -38.67 17.81
CA VAL A 68 -10.05 -38.57 18.39
C VAL A 68 -10.60 -37.15 18.22
N ASN A 69 -9.79 -36.14 18.57
CA ASN A 69 -10.15 -34.73 18.44
C ASN A 69 -10.30 -34.33 16.96
N LEU A 70 -9.43 -34.85 16.08
CA LEU A 70 -9.53 -34.62 14.64
C LEU A 70 -10.83 -35.22 14.06
N GLN A 71 -11.19 -36.44 14.46
CA GLN A 71 -12.43 -37.07 14.02
C GLN A 71 -13.66 -36.33 14.54
N ALA A 72 -13.61 -35.82 15.78
CA ALA A 72 -14.67 -34.97 16.31
C ALA A 72 -14.79 -33.65 15.51
N TYR A 73 -13.66 -33.03 15.14
CA TYR A 73 -13.61 -31.86 14.26
C TYR A 73 -13.99 -32.14 12.78
N LEU A 74 -13.94 -33.39 12.33
CA LEU A 74 -14.38 -33.78 10.99
C LEU A 74 -15.82 -34.35 10.96
N GLY A 75 -16.38 -34.71 12.12
CA GLY A 75 -17.70 -35.32 12.27
C GLY A 75 -18.87 -34.45 11.81
N ASN A 76 -20.07 -34.99 11.74
CA ASN A 76 -21.25 -34.28 11.24
C ASN A 76 -21.65 -33.12 12.18
N HIS A 77 -21.98 -31.95 11.62
CA HIS A 77 -22.32 -30.75 12.39
C HIS A 77 -23.57 -30.96 13.26
N THR A 78 -24.56 -31.73 12.77
CA THR A 78 -25.78 -32.03 13.53
C THR A 78 -25.51 -32.85 14.78
N ASP A 79 -24.48 -33.69 14.75
CA ASP A 79 -24.11 -34.52 15.89
C ASP A 79 -23.36 -33.66 16.93
N ARG A 80 -22.69 -32.58 16.49
CA ARG A 80 -22.00 -31.61 17.37
C ARG A 80 -22.96 -30.70 18.14
N GLU A 81 -24.02 -30.23 17.50
CA GLU A 81 -25.05 -29.39 18.16
C GLU A 81 -25.86 -30.17 19.20
N SER A 82 -25.88 -31.51 19.11
CA SER A 82 -26.59 -32.36 20.08
C SER A 82 -25.82 -32.58 21.39
N LEU A 83 -24.57 -32.13 21.45
CA LEU A 83 -23.69 -32.28 22.61
C LEU A 83 -23.80 -31.05 23.54
N PRO A 84 -23.58 -31.21 24.86
CA PRO A 84 -23.70 -30.11 25.83
C PRO A 84 -22.85 -28.89 25.44
N ASP A 85 -23.32 -27.69 25.80
CA ASP A 85 -22.72 -26.39 25.44
C ASP A 85 -21.20 -26.25 25.80
N ASP A 86 -20.68 -27.15 26.63
CA ASP A 86 -19.29 -27.20 27.09
C ASP A 86 -18.32 -27.79 26.03
N VAL A 87 -18.85 -28.46 24.99
CA VAL A 87 -18.06 -29.14 23.94
C VAL A 87 -17.85 -28.24 22.71
N ILE A 88 -18.13 -26.94 22.83
CA ILE A 88 -18.29 -25.98 21.72
C ILE A 88 -16.99 -25.60 20.97
N GLU A 89 -15.80 -26.05 21.34
CA GLU A 89 -14.60 -25.78 20.53
C GLU A 89 -13.76 -27.02 20.20
N TYR A 90 -14.33 -28.00 19.48
CA TYR A 90 -13.57 -29.11 18.86
C TYR A 90 -12.33 -28.65 18.10
N CYS A 91 -12.42 -27.47 17.48
CA CYS A 91 -11.31 -26.85 16.78
C CYS A 91 -10.16 -26.47 17.74
N PHE A 92 -10.47 -25.87 18.91
CA PHE A 92 -9.45 -25.56 19.92
C PHE A 92 -8.99 -26.82 20.66
N ASN A 93 -9.86 -27.79 20.93
CA ASN A 93 -9.44 -29.08 21.51
C ASN A 93 -8.44 -29.82 20.62
N GLN A 94 -8.62 -29.77 19.28
CA GLN A 94 -7.64 -30.31 18.34
C GLN A 94 -6.35 -29.49 18.36
N ASN A 95 -6.46 -28.17 18.37
CA ASN A 95 -5.32 -27.26 18.45
C ASN A 95 -4.47 -27.53 19.71
N ASP A 96 -5.10 -27.63 20.87
CA ASP A 96 -4.43 -27.79 22.15
C ASP A 96 -3.75 -29.15 22.24
N CYS A 97 -4.41 -30.22 21.77
CA CYS A 97 -3.77 -31.54 21.65
C CYS A 97 -2.52 -31.50 20.76
N ILE A 98 -2.56 -30.79 19.63
CA ILE A 98 -1.39 -30.64 18.74
C ILE A 98 -0.30 -29.86 19.45
N LEU A 99 -0.64 -28.74 20.11
CA LEU A 99 0.33 -27.92 20.83
C LEU A 99 0.99 -28.71 21.97
N ASP A 100 0.24 -29.46 22.77
CA ASP A 100 0.78 -30.24 23.88
C ASP A 100 1.80 -31.30 23.43
N ASN A 101 1.62 -31.85 22.23
CA ASN A 101 2.51 -32.87 21.66
C ASN A 101 3.64 -32.29 20.77
N LEU A 102 3.69 -30.98 20.56
CA LEU A 102 4.76 -30.33 19.82
C LEU A 102 5.99 -30.07 20.71
N VAL A 103 7.18 -30.19 20.12
CA VAL A 103 8.44 -29.86 20.78
C VAL A 103 8.52 -28.35 21.04
N GLU A 104 8.97 -27.94 22.22
CA GLU A 104 9.10 -26.53 22.63
C GLU A 104 9.91 -25.67 21.66
N SER A 105 10.92 -26.23 21.00
CA SER A 105 11.69 -25.51 19.96
C SER A 105 10.85 -25.11 18.74
N ILE A 106 9.85 -25.92 18.36
CA ILE A 106 8.93 -25.62 17.26
C ILE A 106 7.94 -24.55 17.70
N LYS A 107 7.42 -24.63 18.92
CA LYS A 107 6.54 -23.60 19.49
C LYS A 107 7.24 -22.24 19.52
N SER A 108 8.50 -22.22 19.93
CA SER A 108 9.34 -21.02 19.93
C SER A 108 9.58 -20.45 18.52
N ASP A 109 9.82 -21.30 17.51
CA ASP A 109 9.92 -20.85 16.10
C ASP A 109 8.60 -20.26 15.60
N MET A 110 7.46 -20.90 15.89
CA MET A 110 6.14 -20.38 15.54
C MET A 110 5.86 -19.03 16.20
N GLY A 111 6.19 -18.87 17.49
CA GLY A 111 6.08 -17.58 18.18
C GLY A 111 6.94 -16.49 17.54
N THR A 112 8.13 -16.83 17.06
CA THR A 112 8.97 -15.89 16.30
C THR A 112 8.36 -15.54 14.95
N ALA A 113 7.77 -16.51 14.26
CA ALA A 113 7.09 -16.31 12.99
C ALA A 113 5.85 -15.41 13.12
N GLN A 114 5.10 -15.55 14.23
CA GLN A 114 3.97 -14.69 14.57
C GLN A 114 4.34 -13.22 14.67
N VAL A 115 5.48 -12.90 15.28
CA VAL A 115 5.97 -11.52 15.34
C VAL A 115 6.26 -10.99 13.94
N LEU A 116 6.94 -11.78 13.09
CA LEU A 116 7.25 -11.39 11.72
C LEU A 116 5.99 -11.15 10.87
N VAL A 117 5.03 -12.07 10.93
CA VAL A 117 3.77 -11.98 10.18
C VAL A 117 2.87 -10.90 10.78
N GLY A 118 2.85 -10.71 12.10
CA GLY A 118 2.15 -9.62 12.78
C GLY A 118 2.65 -8.23 12.38
N LEU A 119 3.95 -8.08 12.07
CA LEU A 119 4.54 -6.84 11.54
C LEU A 119 4.33 -6.64 10.03
N LEU A 120 3.82 -7.63 9.30
CA LEU A 120 3.59 -7.57 7.86
C LEU A 120 2.77 -6.34 7.42
N PRO A 121 1.66 -5.96 8.06
CA PRO A 121 0.91 -4.77 7.67
C PRO A 121 1.74 -3.50 7.74
N VAL A 122 2.62 -3.38 8.74
CA VAL A 122 3.54 -2.25 8.90
C VAL A 122 4.60 -2.28 7.79
N ILE A 123 5.19 -3.44 7.51
CA ILE A 123 6.17 -3.59 6.42
C ILE A 123 5.55 -3.17 5.09
N LEU A 124 4.34 -3.66 4.79
CA LEU A 124 3.64 -3.32 3.55
C LEU A 124 3.24 -1.85 3.50
N SER A 125 2.89 -1.21 4.62
CA SER A 125 2.56 0.22 4.66
C SER A 125 3.73 1.09 4.20
N ASN A 126 4.99 0.67 4.43
CA ASN A 126 6.16 1.40 3.94
C ASN A 126 6.29 1.40 2.41
N PHE A 127 5.76 0.37 1.75
CA PHE A 127 5.73 0.25 0.29
C PHE A 127 4.39 0.65 -0.32
N GLY A 128 3.43 0.97 0.55
CA GLY A 128 2.07 1.31 0.18
C GLY A 128 2.00 2.60 -0.65
N PRO A 129 1.00 2.71 -1.52
CA PRO A 129 0.70 3.97 -2.17
C PRO A 129 0.14 4.97 -1.16
N THR A 130 0.46 6.26 -1.32
CA THR A 130 -0.15 7.32 -0.51
C THR A 130 -1.56 7.61 -1.02
N ILE A 131 -2.46 8.05 -0.14
CA ILE A 131 -3.84 8.39 -0.51
C ILE A 131 -3.86 9.41 -1.65
N ALA A 132 -3.08 10.48 -1.54
CA ALA A 132 -2.96 11.51 -2.57
C ALA A 132 -2.58 10.98 -3.96
N LYS A 133 -1.65 10.03 -4.04
CA LYS A 133 -1.23 9.41 -5.31
C LYS A 133 -2.36 8.61 -5.97
N ILE A 134 -3.06 7.80 -5.18
CA ILE A 134 -4.19 6.99 -5.62
C ILE A 134 -5.34 7.90 -6.06
N LEU A 135 -5.59 8.99 -5.33
CA LEU A 135 -6.60 9.98 -5.67
C LEU A 135 -6.34 10.57 -7.05
N VAL A 136 -5.14 11.11 -7.28
CA VAL A 136 -4.76 11.69 -8.56
C VAL A 136 -4.91 10.66 -9.68
N MET A 137 -4.40 9.45 -9.48
CA MET A 137 -4.47 8.39 -10.49
C MET A 137 -5.92 7.94 -10.77
N SER A 138 -6.77 7.87 -9.74
CA SER A 138 -8.17 7.45 -9.86
C SER A 138 -8.99 8.38 -10.74
N THR A 139 -8.58 9.65 -10.92
CA THR A 139 -9.27 10.57 -11.82
C THR A 139 -9.04 10.25 -13.31
N GLN A 140 -7.92 9.61 -13.63
CA GLN A 140 -7.50 9.31 -15.00
C GLN A 140 -7.75 7.86 -15.38
N ARG A 141 -7.40 6.91 -14.49
CA ARG A 141 -7.55 5.46 -14.70
C ARG A 141 -8.11 4.74 -13.46
N PRO A 142 -9.43 4.83 -13.23
CA PRO A 142 -10.05 4.24 -12.05
C PRO A 142 -9.89 2.71 -11.95
N PRO A 143 -10.17 1.90 -13.01
CA PRO A 143 -9.92 0.46 -13.00
C PRO A 143 -8.49 0.05 -12.64
N LEU A 144 -7.48 0.70 -13.24
CA LEU A 144 -6.09 0.38 -12.93
C LEU A 144 -5.78 0.71 -11.48
N THR A 145 -6.24 1.87 -11.00
CA THR A 145 -6.06 2.28 -9.60
C THR A 145 -6.69 1.29 -8.62
N LEU A 146 -7.88 0.77 -8.95
CA LEU A 146 -8.56 -0.27 -8.17
C LEU A 146 -7.74 -1.55 -8.10
N MET A 147 -7.17 -1.98 -9.23
CA MET A 147 -6.32 -3.16 -9.30
C MET A 147 -5.03 -2.98 -8.48
N LEU A 148 -4.41 -1.81 -8.56
CA LEU A 148 -3.23 -1.49 -7.75
C LEU A 148 -3.54 -1.46 -6.25
N ALA A 149 -4.72 -0.99 -5.85
CA ALA A 149 -5.17 -1.03 -4.46
C ALA A 149 -5.31 -2.48 -3.93
N PHE A 150 -5.81 -3.42 -4.74
CA PHE A 150 -5.86 -4.83 -4.36
C PHE A 150 -4.47 -5.49 -4.33
N GLY A 151 -3.57 -5.10 -5.23
CA GLY A 151 -2.20 -5.62 -5.29
C GLY A 151 -1.27 -5.07 -4.20
N ALA A 152 -1.59 -3.89 -3.66
CA ALA A 152 -0.89 -3.25 -2.54
C ALA A 152 -1.89 -2.93 -1.40
N PRO A 153 -2.31 -3.95 -0.62
CA PRO A 153 -3.41 -3.81 0.34
C PRO A 153 -3.10 -2.92 1.54
N ALA A 154 -1.84 -2.55 1.79
CA ALA A 154 -1.49 -1.63 2.87
C ALA A 154 -1.25 -0.22 2.33
N ILE A 155 -1.81 0.77 3.00
CA ILE A 155 -1.68 2.17 2.63
C ILE A 155 -0.53 2.78 3.42
N TYR A 156 0.23 3.67 2.78
CA TYR A 156 1.25 4.43 3.49
C TYR A 156 0.59 5.44 4.43
N LEU A 157 0.80 5.26 5.74
CA LEU A 157 0.32 6.22 6.74
C LEU A 157 1.26 7.43 6.76
N THR A 158 0.93 8.45 5.96
CA THR A 158 1.39 9.81 6.31
C THR A 158 0.74 10.22 7.63
N ARG A 159 1.31 11.23 8.31
CA ARG A 159 0.83 11.74 9.62
C ARG A 159 -0.71 11.76 9.65
N LEU A 160 -1.30 11.00 10.58
CA LEU A 160 -2.74 10.65 10.68
C LEU A 160 -3.73 11.82 10.58
N LEU A 161 -3.27 13.06 10.77
CA LEU A 161 -4.08 14.27 10.76
C LEU A 161 -3.55 15.36 9.81
N ARG A 162 -2.62 15.02 8.91
CA ARG A 162 -2.15 15.97 7.90
C ARG A 162 -2.91 15.74 6.61
N TYR A 163 -3.65 16.76 6.18
CA TYR A 163 -4.18 16.82 4.83
C TYR A 163 -3.02 17.11 3.86
N ASP A 164 -2.63 16.10 3.09
CA ASP A 164 -1.69 16.27 1.98
C ASP A 164 -2.49 16.70 0.75
N ASN A 165 -2.21 17.90 0.24
CA ASN A 165 -2.87 18.39 -0.96
C ASN A 165 -2.44 17.50 -2.16
N PRO A 166 -3.36 16.80 -2.84
CA PRO A 166 -3.01 15.91 -3.94
C PRO A 166 -2.32 16.64 -5.10
N LEU A 167 -2.55 17.94 -5.24
CA LEU A 167 -1.91 18.77 -6.28
C LEU A 167 -0.45 19.08 -5.96
N GLU A 168 -0.08 19.12 -4.68
CA GLU A 168 1.29 19.37 -4.25
C GLU A 168 2.20 18.17 -4.58
N VAL A 169 1.64 16.96 -4.55
CA VAL A 169 2.32 15.73 -4.98
C VAL A 169 2.69 15.78 -6.47
N LEU A 170 1.90 16.46 -7.30
CA LEU A 170 2.19 16.67 -8.73
C LEU A 170 3.16 17.84 -8.99
N ARG A 171 3.24 18.80 -8.06
CA ARG A 171 4.10 19.99 -8.19
C ARG A 171 5.51 19.76 -7.65
N THR A 172 5.75 18.68 -6.91
CA THR A 172 7.06 18.41 -6.33
C THR A 172 8.04 18.13 -7.47
N ASN A 173 8.95 19.08 -7.70
CA ASN A 173 9.96 19.04 -8.77
C ASN A 173 10.93 17.87 -8.57
N SER A 174 10.50 16.66 -8.93
CA SER A 174 11.37 15.50 -8.96
C SER A 174 12.45 15.73 -10.02
N PRO A 175 13.73 15.40 -9.74
CA PRO A 175 14.80 15.52 -10.71
C PRO A 175 14.42 14.76 -11.98
N LYS A 176 14.59 15.42 -13.13
CA LYS A 176 14.18 14.95 -14.47
C LYS A 176 14.97 13.70 -14.90
N SER A 177 14.75 12.56 -14.25
CA SER A 177 15.28 11.28 -14.73
C SER A 177 14.38 10.80 -15.86
N LYS A 178 14.85 10.96 -17.10
CA LYS A 178 14.19 10.44 -18.31
C LYS A 178 14.31 8.91 -18.32
N PHE A 179 13.45 8.21 -17.59
CA PHE A 179 13.46 6.73 -17.56
C PHE A 179 13.14 6.14 -18.94
N LEU A 180 12.33 6.82 -19.76
CA LEU A 180 12.09 6.51 -21.16
C LEU A 180 11.86 7.81 -21.95
N PRO A 181 12.34 7.94 -23.20
CA PRO A 181 11.99 9.08 -24.05
C PRO A 181 10.49 9.07 -24.40
N LEU A 182 9.82 10.20 -24.16
CA LEU A 182 8.38 10.41 -24.33
C LEU A 182 7.84 9.98 -25.72
N ALA A 183 8.66 10.07 -26.77
CA ALA A 183 8.30 9.67 -28.13
C ALA A 183 8.07 8.15 -28.28
N LEU A 184 8.93 7.33 -27.66
CA LEU A 184 8.78 5.87 -27.64
C LEU A 184 7.55 5.46 -26.82
N GLN A 185 7.23 6.22 -25.77
CA GLN A 185 6.04 5.99 -24.94
C GLN A 185 4.74 6.21 -25.73
N LYS A 186 4.69 7.17 -26.66
CA LYS A 186 3.50 7.42 -27.49
C LYS A 186 3.25 6.30 -28.52
N GLN A 187 4.30 5.77 -29.13
CA GLN A 187 4.17 4.69 -30.13
C GLN A 187 3.79 3.35 -29.50
N HIS A 188 4.30 3.07 -28.30
CA HIS A 188 4.03 1.82 -27.58
C HIS A 188 2.98 1.95 -26.47
N ALA A 189 2.19 3.03 -26.50
CA ALA A 189 1.22 3.38 -25.46
C ALA A 189 0.30 2.21 -25.08
N VAL A 190 -0.33 1.58 -26.08
CA VAL A 190 -1.25 0.46 -25.87
C VAL A 190 -0.54 -0.76 -25.29
N VAL A 191 0.66 -1.08 -25.78
CA VAL A 191 1.43 -2.24 -25.31
C VAL A 191 1.85 -2.05 -23.86
N ILE A 192 2.28 -0.85 -23.49
CA ILE A 192 2.64 -0.50 -22.11
C ILE A 192 1.42 -0.66 -21.21
N SER A 193 0.27 -0.08 -21.58
CA SER A 193 -0.95 -0.18 -20.75
C SER A 193 -1.41 -1.63 -20.58
N VAL A 194 -1.44 -2.43 -21.66
CA VAL A 194 -1.80 -3.86 -21.57
C VAL A 194 -0.85 -4.59 -20.63
N THR A 195 0.45 -4.30 -20.71
CA THR A 195 1.47 -4.90 -19.83
C THR A 195 1.24 -4.52 -18.36
N GLU A 196 0.90 -3.27 -18.06
CA GLU A 196 0.58 -2.82 -16.71
C GLU A 196 -0.63 -3.55 -16.11
N TYR A 197 -1.71 -3.72 -16.89
CA TYR A 197 -2.88 -4.48 -16.43
C TYR A 197 -2.56 -5.96 -16.17
N LEU A 198 -1.78 -6.59 -17.03
CA LEU A 198 -1.36 -7.99 -16.84
C LEU A 198 -0.49 -8.15 -15.59
N ILE A 199 0.47 -7.25 -15.38
CA ILE A 199 1.32 -7.26 -14.20
C ILE A 199 0.50 -6.96 -12.92
N ALA A 200 -0.41 -5.99 -12.97
CA ALA A 200 -1.29 -5.68 -11.84
C ALA A 200 -2.22 -6.87 -11.51
N ALA A 201 -2.81 -7.52 -12.52
CA ALA A 201 -3.63 -8.72 -12.34
C ALA A 201 -2.83 -9.86 -11.69
N ALA A 202 -1.59 -10.08 -12.15
CA ALA A 202 -0.70 -11.08 -11.57
C ALA A 202 -0.37 -10.75 -10.10
N ALA A 203 -0.14 -9.48 -9.78
CA ALA A 203 0.11 -9.03 -8.40
C ALA A 203 -1.10 -9.30 -7.48
N ILE A 204 -2.32 -9.01 -7.94
CA ILE A 204 -3.57 -9.29 -7.20
C ILE A 204 -3.74 -10.80 -6.99
N ALA A 205 -3.60 -11.58 -8.07
CA ALA A 205 -3.72 -13.03 -7.99
C ALA A 205 -2.72 -13.61 -6.99
N ASN A 206 -1.49 -13.10 -6.97
CA ASN A 206 -0.48 -13.49 -5.98
C ASN A 206 -0.88 -13.09 -4.55
N VAL A 207 -1.39 -11.87 -4.31
CA VAL A 207 -1.86 -11.43 -2.99
C VAL A 207 -3.02 -12.31 -2.51
N PHE A 208 -4.03 -12.54 -3.35
CA PHE A 208 -5.21 -13.34 -3.01
C PHE A 208 -4.83 -14.79 -2.74
N HIS A 209 -3.99 -15.38 -3.61
CA HIS A 209 -3.49 -16.72 -3.40
C HIS A 209 -2.72 -16.81 -2.06
N CYS A 210 -1.84 -15.86 -1.78
CA CYS A 210 -1.07 -15.86 -0.53
C CYS A 210 -1.96 -15.72 0.71
N THR A 211 -2.91 -14.80 0.73
CA THR A 211 -3.76 -14.58 1.92
C THR A 211 -4.78 -15.70 2.13
N ILE A 212 -5.34 -16.28 1.07
CA ILE A 212 -6.20 -17.46 1.16
C ILE A 212 -5.40 -18.67 1.63
N THR A 213 -4.23 -18.91 1.04
CA THR A 213 -3.35 -20.02 1.45
C THR A 213 -2.93 -19.87 2.90
N LEU A 214 -2.53 -18.67 3.30
CA LEU A 214 -2.17 -18.36 4.68
C LEU A 214 -3.36 -18.63 5.61
N GLY A 215 -4.56 -18.14 5.28
CA GLY A 215 -5.77 -18.40 6.07
C GLY A 215 -6.14 -19.88 6.15
N LEU A 216 -5.93 -20.67 5.10
CA LEU A 216 -6.27 -22.10 5.08
C LEU A 216 -5.22 -22.99 5.79
N TRP A 217 -3.94 -22.64 5.69
CA TRP A 217 -2.84 -23.47 6.22
C TRP A 217 -2.37 -23.04 7.62
N THR A 218 -2.90 -21.93 8.14
CA THR A 218 -2.73 -21.50 9.53
C THR A 218 -4.04 -21.60 10.31
N LEU A 219 -3.91 -21.55 11.62
CA LEU A 219 -5.03 -21.48 12.55
C LEU A 219 -5.04 -20.09 13.21
N SER A 220 -6.21 -19.44 13.30
CA SER A 220 -6.33 -18.14 13.96
C SER A 220 -6.90 -18.32 15.36
N ILE A 221 -6.22 -17.77 16.37
CA ILE A 221 -6.71 -17.81 17.76
C ILE A 221 -8.00 -16.98 17.92
N ILE A 222 -8.21 -15.92 17.11
CA ILE A 222 -9.44 -15.10 17.17
C ILE A 222 -10.68 -15.91 16.72
N GLY A 223 -10.49 -16.93 15.90
CA GLY A 223 -11.58 -17.77 15.42
C GLY A 223 -11.03 -18.97 14.68
N CYS A 224 -10.96 -20.11 15.37
CA CYS A 224 -10.27 -21.30 14.90
C CYS A 224 -10.85 -21.85 13.58
N GLU A 225 -12.18 -21.80 13.44
CA GLU A 225 -12.88 -22.29 12.25
C GLU A 225 -12.78 -21.34 11.06
N THR A 226 -12.55 -20.06 11.32
CA THR A 226 -12.64 -19.00 10.31
C THR A 226 -11.28 -18.79 9.63
N PHE A 227 -11.21 -19.10 8.33
CA PHE A 227 -10.01 -18.86 7.52
C PHE A 227 -10.01 -17.50 6.80
N ILE A 228 -11.15 -16.78 6.82
CA ILE A 228 -11.34 -15.59 5.97
C ILE A 228 -10.63 -14.34 6.49
N PHE A 229 -10.17 -14.30 7.75
CA PHE A 229 -9.63 -13.07 8.35
C PHE A 229 -8.49 -12.40 7.55
N PRO A 230 -7.43 -13.12 7.10
CA PRO A 230 -6.36 -12.49 6.30
C PRO A 230 -6.85 -11.99 4.94
N PHE A 231 -7.84 -12.66 4.36
CA PHE A 231 -8.46 -12.24 3.10
C PHE A 231 -9.35 -11.01 3.30
N LEU A 232 -10.13 -10.99 4.38
CA LEU A 232 -10.97 -9.84 4.75
C LEU A 232 -10.12 -8.60 5.00
N TRP A 233 -8.93 -8.73 5.60
CA TRP A 233 -7.99 -7.61 5.74
C TRP A 233 -7.59 -6.99 4.39
N VAL A 234 -7.39 -7.79 3.34
CA VAL A 234 -7.16 -7.29 1.97
C VAL A 234 -8.39 -6.58 1.42
N LEU A 235 -9.59 -7.10 1.67
CA LEU A 235 -10.83 -6.46 1.22
C LEU A 235 -11.10 -5.13 1.94
N ILE A 236 -10.77 -5.02 3.23
CA ILE A 236 -10.92 -3.79 4.00
C ILE A 236 -10.04 -2.67 3.42
N ALA A 237 -8.91 -2.99 2.78
CA ALA A 237 -8.08 -2.01 2.06
C ALA A 237 -8.92 -1.20 1.05
N LEU A 238 -9.83 -1.87 0.35
CA LEU A 238 -10.70 -1.25 -0.62
C LEU A 238 -11.61 -0.19 0.03
N ALA A 239 -12.11 -0.48 1.23
CA ALA A 239 -12.97 0.43 1.97
C ALA A 239 -12.27 1.75 2.29
N VAL A 240 -10.93 1.78 2.37
CA VAL A 240 -10.17 3.03 2.59
C VAL A 240 -10.17 3.92 1.34
N HIS A 241 -10.20 3.33 0.16
CA HIS A 241 -10.18 4.08 -1.10
C HIS A 241 -11.55 4.65 -1.50
N ILE A 242 -12.65 4.08 -0.99
CA ILE A 242 -14.00 4.57 -1.30
C ILE A 242 -14.23 6.01 -0.81
N PRO A 243 -14.03 6.37 0.48
CA PRO A 243 -14.17 7.75 0.94
C PRO A 243 -13.25 8.71 0.20
N ALA A 244 -12.03 8.27 -0.10
CA ALA A 244 -11.04 9.05 -0.82
C ALA A 244 -11.54 9.40 -2.24
N THR A 245 -11.98 8.40 -3.01
CA THR A 245 -12.51 8.62 -4.37
C THR A 245 -13.80 9.45 -4.36
N ILE A 246 -14.64 9.30 -3.34
CA ILE A 246 -15.83 10.14 -3.15
C ILE A 246 -15.42 11.59 -2.86
N ALA A 247 -14.40 11.83 -2.03
CA ALA A 247 -13.92 13.17 -1.68
C ALA A 247 -13.56 14.00 -2.92
N LEU A 248 -12.92 13.37 -3.92
CA LEU A 248 -12.59 14.02 -5.19
C LEU A 248 -13.82 14.46 -5.97
N ARG A 249 -14.91 13.66 -5.97
CA ARG A 249 -16.15 14.02 -6.66
C ARG A 249 -16.85 15.21 -6.00
N PHE A 250 -16.61 15.42 -4.70
CA PHE A 250 -17.18 16.50 -3.90
C PHE A 250 -16.26 17.72 -3.75
N LEU A 251 -15.10 17.75 -4.40
CA LEU A 251 -14.36 19.01 -4.63
C LEU A 251 -15.18 19.87 -5.61
N LYS A 252 -16.21 20.52 -5.04
CA LYS A 252 -17.39 21.10 -5.70
C LYS A 252 -17.12 22.46 -6.38
N GLY A 253 -15.87 22.80 -6.65
CA GLY A 253 -15.49 24.16 -7.05
C GLY A 253 -14.17 24.28 -7.80
N SER A 254 -13.24 23.34 -7.65
CA SER A 254 -12.14 23.22 -8.59
C SER A 254 -12.73 22.72 -9.90
N LYS A 255 -12.87 23.64 -10.85
CA LYS A 255 -12.70 23.30 -12.25
C LYS A 255 -11.28 22.74 -12.38
N LEU A 256 -11.07 21.49 -12.00
CA LEU A 256 -10.17 20.61 -12.75
C LEU A 256 -10.81 20.52 -14.14
N LYS A 257 -10.67 21.61 -14.90
CA LYS A 257 -10.75 21.62 -16.34
C LYS A 257 -9.54 20.81 -16.77
N VAL A 258 -9.66 19.49 -16.62
CA VAL A 258 -9.07 18.60 -17.61
C VAL A 258 -9.72 19.09 -18.90
N SER A 259 -9.02 19.95 -19.62
CA SER A 259 -9.50 20.59 -20.85
C SER A 259 -9.94 19.54 -21.87
N SER A 260 -9.53 18.27 -21.69
CA SER A 260 -10.07 17.12 -22.43
C SER A 260 -11.54 16.84 -22.13
N LEU A 261 -12.04 16.92 -20.89
CA LEU A 261 -13.46 16.63 -20.58
C LEU A 261 -14.40 17.72 -21.13
N ALA A 262 -14.05 19.00 -21.00
CA ALA A 262 -14.89 20.08 -21.49
C ALA A 262 -14.81 20.31 -23.01
N ALA A 263 -13.72 19.94 -23.68
CA ALA A 263 -13.65 19.99 -25.15
C ALA A 263 -14.40 18.82 -25.81
N ILE A 264 -14.42 17.64 -25.17
CA ILE A 264 -15.11 16.44 -25.68
C ILE A 264 -16.62 16.50 -25.42
N PHE A 265 -17.06 16.97 -24.25
CA PHE A 265 -18.50 17.10 -23.94
C PHE A 265 -19.19 18.32 -24.59
N ARG A 266 -18.44 19.19 -25.28
CA ARG A 266 -18.97 20.42 -25.90
C ARG A 266 -19.17 20.31 -27.41
N ARG A 267 -19.07 19.10 -27.99
CA ARG A 267 -19.74 18.79 -29.26
C ARG A 267 -21.00 17.98 -28.97
N PRO A 268 -22.17 18.62 -28.82
CA PRO A 268 -23.44 17.91 -28.84
C PRO A 268 -23.77 17.64 -30.32
N ASP A 269 -23.07 16.69 -30.93
CA ASP A 269 -23.62 16.09 -32.15
C ASP A 269 -24.60 15.00 -31.70
N LEU A 270 -25.86 15.34 -31.87
CA LEU A 270 -27.04 14.75 -31.25
C LEU A 270 -27.41 13.41 -31.91
N ALA A 271 -26.45 12.51 -32.13
CA ALA A 271 -26.72 11.20 -32.75
C ALA A 271 -25.66 10.11 -32.46
N GLN A 272 -24.63 10.35 -31.64
CA GLN A 272 -23.70 9.27 -31.31
C GLN A 272 -24.33 8.26 -30.34
N SER A 273 -24.58 7.07 -30.89
CA SER A 273 -24.97 5.85 -30.19
C SER A 273 -24.21 5.68 -28.87
N ILE A 274 -24.92 5.29 -27.82
CA ILE A 274 -24.36 4.94 -26.50
C ILE A 274 -23.15 4.00 -26.64
N GLY A 275 -23.13 3.15 -27.68
CA GLY A 275 -22.01 2.26 -28.00
C GLY A 275 -20.71 2.98 -28.40
N GLU A 276 -20.75 4.09 -29.14
CA GLU A 276 -19.54 4.84 -29.51
C GLU A 276 -18.95 5.59 -28.30
N LYS A 277 -19.81 6.08 -27.41
CA LYS A 277 -19.37 6.70 -26.14
C LYS A 277 -18.72 5.68 -25.22
N LEU A 278 -19.31 4.49 -25.07
CA LEU A 278 -18.72 3.38 -24.31
C LEU A 278 -17.40 2.92 -24.92
N ARG A 279 -17.34 2.77 -26.25
CA ARG A 279 -16.12 2.41 -26.97
C ARG A 279 -15.02 3.46 -26.75
N TYR A 280 -15.32 4.74 -26.91
CA TYR A 280 -14.35 5.82 -26.67
C TYR A 280 -13.86 5.84 -25.22
N ALA A 281 -14.77 5.71 -24.25
CA ALA A 281 -14.41 5.64 -22.83
C ALA A 281 -13.51 4.43 -22.53
N PHE A 282 -13.80 3.28 -23.13
CA PHE A 282 -12.99 2.07 -23.02
C PHE A 282 -11.59 2.26 -23.62
N TRP A 283 -11.46 2.82 -24.83
CA TRP A 283 -10.15 3.06 -25.44
C TRP A 283 -9.30 4.08 -24.69
N LYS A 284 -9.94 5.07 -24.05
CA LYS A 284 -9.26 6.06 -23.22
C LYS A 284 -8.61 5.43 -21.98
N GLU A 285 -9.19 4.36 -21.45
CA GLU A 285 -8.64 3.62 -20.30
C GLU A 285 -7.32 2.91 -20.65
N PHE A 286 -7.09 2.53 -21.92
CA PHE A 286 -5.86 1.87 -22.37
C PHE A 286 -4.75 2.83 -22.81
N GLN A 287 -4.89 4.13 -22.57
CA GLN A 287 -3.88 5.13 -22.88
C GLN A 287 -3.08 5.53 -21.63
N PRO A 288 -1.75 5.26 -21.58
CA PRO A 288 -0.82 5.76 -20.57
C PRO A 288 -1.06 7.24 -20.22
N CYS A 289 -0.90 7.65 -18.96
CA CYS A 289 -1.25 9.01 -18.55
C CYS A 289 -0.37 10.04 -19.25
N ALA A 290 0.86 9.63 -19.62
CA ALA A 290 1.80 10.39 -20.44
C ALA A 290 1.29 10.67 -21.86
N SER A 291 0.33 9.89 -22.38
CA SER A 291 -0.23 10.07 -23.72
C SER A 291 -1.49 10.94 -23.75
N VAL A 292 -2.07 11.24 -22.58
CA VAL A 292 -3.29 12.07 -22.46
C VAL A 292 -2.91 13.55 -22.59
N PRO A 293 -3.68 14.36 -23.36
CA PRO A 293 -3.40 15.79 -23.53
C PRO A 293 -3.45 16.55 -22.20
N SER A 294 -2.71 17.66 -22.18
CA SER A 294 -2.36 18.50 -21.02
C SER A 294 -3.48 18.67 -19.98
N LEU A 295 -3.14 18.36 -18.73
CA LEU A 295 -3.96 18.60 -17.56
C LEU A 295 -3.74 20.03 -17.07
N VAL A 296 -4.73 20.91 -17.18
CA VAL A 296 -4.69 22.23 -16.55
C VAL A 296 -5.30 22.11 -15.16
N ILE A 297 -4.46 22.27 -14.14
CA ILE A 297 -4.89 22.29 -12.74
C ILE A 297 -5.15 23.74 -12.35
N GLU A 298 -6.42 24.14 -12.25
CA GLU A 298 -6.79 25.37 -11.56
C GLU A 298 -6.92 25.07 -10.06
N ASP A 299 -6.20 25.83 -9.23
CA ASP A 299 -6.34 25.75 -7.77
C ASP A 299 -7.75 26.23 -7.39
N GLY A 300 -8.59 25.28 -6.97
CA GLY A 300 -9.93 25.58 -6.46
C GLY A 300 -9.98 25.48 -4.94
N GLU A 301 -10.93 26.18 -4.34
CA GLU A 301 -11.17 26.11 -2.89
C GLU A 301 -11.53 24.67 -2.47
N THR A 302 -10.81 24.15 -1.49
CA THR A 302 -11.06 22.82 -0.93
C THR A 302 -12.31 22.86 -0.04
N SER A 303 -13.33 22.05 -0.37
CA SER A 303 -14.52 21.92 0.48
C SER A 303 -14.17 21.25 1.82
N ASN A 304 -14.69 21.78 2.93
CA ASN A 304 -14.59 21.17 4.26
C ASN A 304 -15.05 19.71 4.29
N PHE A 305 -16.01 19.35 3.42
CA PHE A 305 -16.49 17.97 3.30
C PHE A 305 -15.42 17.03 2.70
N ALA A 306 -14.67 17.49 1.69
CA ALA A 306 -13.58 16.72 1.10
C ALA A 306 -12.42 16.53 2.09
N ILE A 307 -12.16 17.56 2.91
CA ILE A 307 -11.20 17.48 4.02
C ILE A 307 -11.66 16.42 5.04
N GLY A 308 -12.93 16.44 5.44
CA GLY A 308 -13.53 15.45 6.35
C GLY A 308 -13.43 14.01 5.84
N LEU A 309 -13.72 13.78 4.55
CA LEU A 309 -13.57 12.46 3.94
C LEU A 309 -12.11 11.98 3.86
N ASN A 310 -11.15 12.89 3.69
CA ASN A 310 -9.74 12.53 3.74
C ASN A 310 -9.31 12.10 5.16
N TYR A 311 -9.80 12.78 6.20
CA TYR A 311 -9.59 12.34 7.59
C TYR A 311 -10.20 10.96 7.84
N LEU A 312 -11.42 10.72 7.33
CA LEU A 312 -12.06 9.41 7.45
C LEU A 312 -11.25 8.31 6.74
N ALA A 313 -10.69 8.59 5.56
CA ALA A 313 -9.81 7.67 4.86
C ALA A 313 -8.53 7.38 5.67
N GLY A 314 -7.91 8.41 6.27
CA GLY A 314 -6.76 8.24 7.16
C GLY A 314 -7.05 7.38 8.39
N MET A 315 -8.19 7.64 9.06
CA MET A 315 -8.65 6.83 10.20
C MET A 315 -8.93 5.38 9.80
N ASN A 316 -9.54 5.16 8.63
CA ASN A 316 -9.80 3.81 8.13
C ASN A 316 -8.51 3.08 7.79
N GLY A 317 -7.51 3.76 7.21
CA GLY A 317 -6.18 3.19 6.98
C GLY A 317 -5.48 2.78 8.28
N TYR A 318 -5.62 3.57 9.34
CA TYR A 318 -5.13 3.21 10.68
C TYR A 318 -5.87 2.01 11.27
N ALA A 319 -7.21 2.01 11.22
CA ALA A 319 -8.02 0.89 11.69
C ALA A 319 -7.67 -0.40 10.95
N GLN A 320 -7.47 -0.34 9.63
CA GLN A 320 -7.04 -1.47 8.81
C GLN A 320 -5.64 -1.97 9.22
N LEU A 321 -4.71 -1.07 9.54
CA LEU A 321 -3.37 -1.44 10.01
C LEU A 321 -3.46 -2.20 11.33
N VAL A 322 -4.16 -1.65 12.32
CA VAL A 322 -4.35 -2.27 13.65
C VAL A 322 -5.04 -3.62 13.50
N TRP A 323 -6.13 -3.69 12.74
CA TRP A 323 -6.84 -4.93 12.45
C TRP A 323 -5.93 -5.97 11.79
N GLY A 324 -5.12 -5.56 10.83
CA GLY A 324 -4.13 -6.43 10.21
C GLY A 324 -3.14 -7.01 11.22
N ILE A 325 -2.57 -6.17 12.08
CA ILE A 325 -1.60 -6.62 13.09
C ILE A 325 -2.26 -7.66 14.01
N SER A 326 -3.48 -7.41 14.46
CA SER A 326 -4.25 -8.36 15.27
C SER A 326 -4.50 -9.69 14.56
N VAL A 327 -4.98 -9.66 13.31
CA VAL A 327 -5.27 -10.88 12.52
C VAL A 327 -4.02 -11.69 12.20
N PHE A 328 -2.92 -11.02 11.84
CA PHE A 328 -1.70 -11.72 11.43
C PHE A 328 -0.87 -12.22 12.62
N SER A 329 -0.92 -11.53 13.77
CA SER A 329 -0.26 -11.99 15.00
C SER A 329 -0.99 -13.19 15.64
N SER A 330 -2.28 -13.37 15.38
CA SER A 330 -3.06 -14.50 15.89
C SER A 330 -2.89 -15.80 15.09
N LEU A 331 -2.07 -15.81 14.02
CA LEU A 331 -1.90 -16.99 13.17
C LEU A 331 -0.89 -17.97 13.77
N LEU A 332 -1.26 -19.23 13.89
CA LEU A 332 -0.44 -20.34 14.35
C LEU A 332 0.01 -21.23 13.19
N TYR A 333 0.93 -22.16 13.48
CA TYR A 333 1.39 -23.21 12.57
C TYR A 333 2.17 -22.74 11.33
N ILE A 334 2.81 -21.57 11.41
CA ILE A 334 3.74 -21.07 10.40
C ILE A 334 5.16 -21.01 10.96
N SER A 335 6.14 -21.48 10.20
CA SER A 335 7.56 -21.37 10.57
C SER A 335 8.12 -20.01 10.18
N VAL A 336 9.23 -19.57 10.81
CA VAL A 336 9.88 -18.30 10.44
C VAL A 336 10.30 -18.30 8.97
N ARG A 337 10.79 -19.45 8.49
CA ARG A 337 11.18 -19.62 7.09
C ARG A 337 10.00 -19.42 6.15
N ASP A 338 8.88 -20.11 6.39
CA ASP A 338 7.71 -20.02 5.53
C ASP A 338 7.06 -18.63 5.60
N ALA A 339 7.00 -18.04 6.80
CA ALA A 339 6.57 -16.66 7.03
C ALA A 339 7.39 -15.67 6.20
N SER A 340 8.72 -15.78 6.22
CA SER A 340 9.59 -14.89 5.45
C SER A 340 9.32 -14.96 3.95
N PHE A 341 9.03 -16.15 3.40
CA PHE A 341 8.65 -16.31 2.00
C PHE A 341 7.30 -15.66 1.69
N VAL A 342 6.30 -15.81 2.57
CA VAL A 342 4.99 -15.16 2.41
C VAL A 342 5.14 -13.63 2.44
N VAL A 343 5.88 -13.11 3.42
CA VAL A 343 6.17 -11.67 3.55
C VAL A 343 6.86 -11.15 2.29
N ALA A 344 7.92 -11.82 1.83
CA ALA A 344 8.66 -11.43 0.63
C ALA A 344 7.76 -11.40 -0.62
N ARG A 345 6.87 -12.38 -0.78
CA ARG A 345 5.91 -12.42 -1.91
C ARG A 345 4.92 -11.27 -1.87
N LEU A 346 4.39 -10.92 -0.70
CA LEU A 346 3.46 -9.80 -0.56
C LEU A 346 4.15 -8.45 -0.76
N VAL A 347 5.38 -8.29 -0.24
CA VAL A 347 6.20 -7.10 -0.48
C VAL A 347 6.54 -6.96 -1.96
N ALA A 348 6.87 -8.04 -2.66
CA ALA A 348 7.14 -8.02 -4.10
C ALA A 348 5.90 -7.55 -4.90
N SER A 349 4.70 -8.05 -4.59
CA SER A 349 3.45 -7.56 -5.19
C SER A 349 3.25 -6.06 -4.94
N ALA A 350 3.40 -5.61 -3.69
CA ALA A 350 3.23 -4.21 -3.34
C ALA A 350 4.25 -3.30 -4.05
N LEU A 351 5.52 -3.71 -4.13
CA LEU A 351 6.57 -2.99 -4.85
C LEU A 351 6.26 -2.88 -6.35
N VAL A 352 5.82 -3.97 -6.98
CA VAL A 352 5.43 -3.96 -8.39
C VAL A 352 4.28 -2.98 -8.63
N CYS A 353 3.24 -3.01 -7.79
CA CYS A 353 2.15 -2.05 -7.87
C CYS A 353 2.63 -0.60 -7.67
N GLN A 354 3.56 -0.38 -6.74
CA GLN A 354 4.14 0.94 -6.49
C GLN A 354 4.99 1.46 -7.66
N ILE A 355 5.69 0.56 -8.37
CA ILE A 355 6.45 0.89 -9.58
C ILE A 355 5.49 1.33 -10.68
N ILE A 356 4.40 0.59 -10.92
CA ILE A 356 3.37 0.96 -11.91
C ILE A 356 2.75 2.31 -11.57
N LEU A 357 2.33 2.50 -10.31
CA LEU A 357 1.76 3.77 -9.84
C LEU A 357 2.74 4.93 -10.05
N SER A 358 4.01 4.75 -9.69
CA SER A 358 5.03 5.79 -9.82
C SER A 358 5.34 6.10 -11.28
N PHE A 359 5.30 5.10 -12.16
CA PHE A 359 5.45 5.29 -13.60
C PHE A 359 4.31 6.15 -14.18
N GLU A 360 3.07 5.84 -13.82
CA GLU A 360 1.88 6.56 -14.30
C GLU A 360 1.82 8.00 -13.78
N LEU A 361 2.17 8.21 -12.51
CA LEU A 361 2.23 9.55 -11.91
C LEU A 361 3.28 10.44 -12.58
N ARG A 362 4.47 9.90 -12.87
CA ARG A 362 5.50 10.66 -13.61
C ARG A 362 5.03 11.07 -14.99
N GLY A 363 4.27 10.21 -15.67
CA GLY A 363 3.63 10.55 -16.94
C GLY A 363 2.67 11.75 -16.83
N LEU A 364 1.96 11.88 -15.71
CA LEU A 364 1.11 13.05 -15.44
C LEU A 364 1.92 14.31 -15.15
N GLU A 365 2.98 14.19 -14.36
CA GLU A 365 3.89 15.29 -14.01
C GLU A 365 4.55 15.89 -15.27
N ASP A 366 5.05 15.04 -16.18
CA ASP A 366 5.68 15.47 -17.43
C ASP A 366 4.69 16.23 -18.34
N ASN A 367 3.45 15.76 -18.42
CA ASN A 367 2.39 16.43 -19.20
C ASN A 367 1.96 17.76 -18.59
N LEU A 368 1.92 17.86 -17.26
CA LEU A 368 1.64 19.10 -16.55
C LEU A 368 2.74 20.14 -16.81
N ALA A 369 4.02 19.72 -16.71
CA ALA A 369 5.17 20.58 -16.98
C ALA A 369 5.20 21.06 -18.44
N GLY A 370 4.87 20.19 -19.40
CA GLY A 370 4.72 20.56 -20.81
C GLY A 370 3.66 21.63 -21.03
N SER A 371 2.48 21.45 -20.42
CA SER A 371 1.37 22.41 -20.53
C SER A 371 1.70 23.80 -19.96
N GLN A 372 2.41 23.85 -18.84
CA GLN A 372 2.78 25.12 -18.21
C GLN A 372 3.76 25.89 -19.11
N ARG A 373 4.66 25.18 -19.78
CA ARG A 373 5.63 25.77 -20.71
C ARG A 373 4.94 26.37 -21.94
N GLU A 374 4.02 25.62 -22.55
CA GLU A 374 3.22 26.11 -23.69
C GLU A 374 2.38 27.33 -23.30
N SER A 375 1.78 27.34 -22.10
CA SER A 375 1.02 28.50 -21.61
C SER A 375 1.89 29.72 -21.32
N ALA A 376 3.12 29.51 -20.81
CA ALA A 376 4.08 30.59 -20.61
C ALA A 376 4.54 31.19 -21.95
N GLU A 377 4.76 30.34 -22.95
CA GLU A 377 5.14 30.75 -24.31
C GLU A 377 4.00 31.51 -25.02
N ASP A 378 2.74 31.03 -24.95
CA ASP A 378 1.59 31.77 -25.50
C ASP A 378 1.41 33.13 -24.80
N LYS A 379 1.62 33.20 -23.48
CA LYS A 379 1.60 34.48 -22.75
C LYS A 379 2.72 35.42 -23.19
N ALA A 380 3.95 34.91 -23.37
CA ALA A 380 5.07 35.71 -23.86
C ALA A 380 4.80 36.24 -25.28
N ASN A 381 4.30 35.38 -26.16
CA ASN A 381 3.91 35.73 -27.54
C ASN A 381 2.79 36.78 -27.56
N ARG A 382 1.76 36.64 -26.72
CA ARG A 382 0.66 37.61 -26.63
C ARG A 382 1.07 38.96 -26.07
N LEU A 383 2.03 38.99 -25.15
CA LEU A 383 2.54 40.23 -24.58
C LEU A 383 3.45 40.99 -25.54
N GLY A 384 3.70 40.47 -26.75
CA GLY A 384 4.60 41.10 -27.70
C GLY A 384 6.02 41.21 -27.16
N LEU A 385 6.39 40.36 -26.18
CA LEU A 385 7.78 40.14 -25.80
C LEU A 385 8.44 39.27 -26.87
N HIS A 386 8.31 39.68 -28.12
CA HIS A 386 9.14 39.21 -29.21
C HIS A 386 10.50 39.87 -28.97
N GLU A 387 11.40 39.08 -28.41
CA GLU A 387 12.86 39.00 -28.55
C GLU A 387 13.68 40.03 -29.35
N ASP A 388 13.28 41.29 -29.49
CA ASP A 388 14.16 42.36 -30.01
C ASP A 388 15.22 42.79 -28.97
N SER A 389 15.36 42.06 -27.85
CA SER A 389 16.25 42.43 -26.73
C SER A 389 17.42 41.47 -26.48
N GLU A 390 17.46 40.27 -27.05
CA GLU A 390 18.64 39.39 -26.88
C GLU A 390 19.79 39.72 -27.84
N GLU A 391 19.53 40.26 -29.04
CA GLU A 391 20.62 40.68 -29.95
C GLU A 391 21.29 42.00 -29.52
N THR A 392 20.58 42.87 -28.79
CA THR A 392 21.13 44.14 -28.26
C THR A 392 21.90 43.95 -26.95
N ARG A 393 21.60 42.90 -26.17
CA ARG A 393 22.29 42.64 -24.89
C ARG A 393 23.67 41.99 -25.08
N PHE A 394 23.86 41.18 -26.11
CA PHE A 394 25.18 40.62 -26.45
C PHE A 394 26.07 41.56 -27.28
N ARG A 395 25.51 42.56 -27.97
CA ARG A 395 26.31 43.64 -28.58
C ARG A 395 26.71 44.73 -27.57
N GLY A 396 25.87 45.07 -26.60
CA GLY A 396 26.16 46.12 -25.62
C GLY A 396 27.23 45.78 -24.57
N LEU A 397 27.47 44.49 -24.27
CA LEU A 397 28.49 44.07 -23.29
C LEU A 397 29.91 44.01 -23.90
N ASN A 398 30.04 43.72 -25.19
CA ASN A 398 31.35 43.69 -25.86
C ASN A 398 31.91 45.09 -26.12
N ASP A 399 31.05 46.11 -26.27
CA ASP A 399 31.50 47.50 -26.45
C ASP A 399 31.85 48.19 -25.11
N ALA A 400 31.26 47.73 -24.00
CA ALA A 400 31.58 48.24 -22.66
C ALA A 400 32.94 47.71 -22.12
N GLU A 401 33.37 46.52 -22.54
CA GLU A 401 34.64 45.93 -22.11
C GLU A 401 35.84 46.44 -22.93
N LYS A 402 35.62 46.97 -24.13
CA LYS A 402 36.68 47.53 -24.99
C LYS A 402 37.10 48.97 -24.64
N ASN A 403 36.29 49.69 -23.86
CA ASN A 403 36.55 51.09 -23.45
C ASN A 403 37.16 51.23 -22.04
N ARG A 404 37.51 50.14 -21.36
CA ARG A 404 38.09 50.16 -20.01
C ARG A 404 39.62 49.99 -19.95
N SER A 405 40.30 49.93 -21.09
CA SER A 405 41.74 49.67 -21.20
C SER A 405 42.64 50.91 -21.31
N GLY A 406 42.13 52.11 -21.01
CA GLY A 406 42.95 53.33 -21.04
C GLY A 406 42.68 54.26 -19.87
N LEU A 407 43.45 54.13 -18.79
CA LEU A 407 44.18 55.23 -18.10
C LEU A 407 44.88 54.72 -16.81
N PRO A 408 45.92 55.42 -16.31
CA PRO A 408 47.07 54.79 -15.67
C PRO A 408 47.16 55.01 -14.14
N LEU A 409 47.93 54.11 -13.53
CA LEU A 409 48.80 54.24 -12.35
C LEU A 409 48.62 55.47 -11.44
N LEU A 410 48.35 55.20 -10.16
CA LEU A 410 48.96 55.94 -9.05
C LEU A 410 49.24 55.01 -7.87
N GLN A 411 50.51 55.01 -7.46
CA GLN A 411 51.11 54.34 -6.32
C GLN A 411 50.53 54.79 -4.97
N SER A 412 50.48 53.87 -4.01
CA SER A 412 50.99 54.01 -2.63
C SER A 412 50.66 52.72 -1.88
N SER A 413 51.64 51.85 -1.61
CA SER A 413 52.47 51.83 -0.38
C SER A 413 51.64 51.94 0.90
N VAL A 414 51.40 50.82 1.60
CA VAL A 414 51.58 50.70 3.06
C VAL A 414 51.75 49.22 3.43
N THR A 415 52.78 49.01 4.24
CA THR A 415 53.36 47.85 4.93
C THR A 415 52.45 46.73 5.42
N ARG A 416 52.97 45.50 5.34
CA ARG A 416 52.44 44.28 5.95
C ARG A 416 53.54 43.62 6.79
N ASP A 417 53.63 44.03 8.06
CA ASP A 417 54.09 43.16 9.16
C ASP A 417 52.90 42.24 9.49
N GLY A 418 53.02 40.98 9.87
CA GLY A 418 54.09 40.32 10.59
C GLY A 418 53.37 39.45 11.62
N ASP A 419 53.61 38.14 11.53
CA ASP A 419 53.53 37.16 12.60
C ASP A 419 52.14 36.71 13.10
N ASP A 420 51.99 35.60 13.82
CA ASP A 420 52.53 34.24 13.81
C ASP A 420 51.85 33.56 15.04
N PHE A 421 51.83 32.23 15.09
CA PHE A 421 51.38 31.39 16.23
C PHE A 421 49.87 31.43 16.60
N GLY A 422 49.22 30.35 17.05
CA GLY A 422 49.69 29.02 17.43
C GLY A 422 48.78 28.45 18.52
N LEU A 423 48.47 27.15 18.39
CA LEU A 423 48.37 26.15 19.47
C LEU A 423 47.29 26.27 20.58
N SER A 424 46.34 25.33 20.49
CA SER A 424 46.06 24.26 21.48
C SER A 424 45.19 24.49 22.75
N PRO A 425 44.69 23.38 23.37
CA PRO A 425 43.37 23.29 24.02
C PRO A 425 43.41 23.10 25.55
N HIS A 426 42.26 23.23 26.23
CA HIS A 426 42.00 22.77 27.61
C HIS A 426 40.49 22.48 27.80
N THR A 427 40.05 21.22 28.03
CA THR A 427 39.82 20.51 29.32
C THR A 427 38.90 21.20 30.33
N GLY A 428 37.86 20.47 30.77
CA GLY A 428 37.00 20.83 31.91
C GLY A 428 36.06 19.69 32.33
N LEU A 429 36.60 18.72 33.06
CA LEU A 429 35.88 17.72 33.86
C LEU A 429 35.16 18.39 35.05
N ARG A 430 33.98 17.89 35.43
CA ARG A 430 33.42 18.12 36.78
C ARG A 430 32.94 16.80 37.38
N SER A 431 33.70 16.35 38.37
CA SER A 431 33.37 15.30 39.34
C SER A 431 32.48 15.89 40.44
N VAL A 432 31.45 15.16 40.86
CA VAL A 432 30.83 15.32 42.18
C VAL A 432 30.76 13.92 42.80
N SER A 433 31.57 13.70 43.84
CA SER A 433 31.46 12.60 44.79
C SER A 433 31.09 13.18 46.15
N GLY A 434 30.11 12.58 46.83
CA GLY A 434 29.79 12.86 48.23
C GLY A 434 28.88 11.75 48.75
N ASN A 435 29.40 10.99 49.72
CA ASN A 435 28.89 9.74 50.26
C ASN A 435 27.69 9.87 51.22
N ALA A 436 26.96 8.75 51.30
CA ALA A 436 26.37 8.09 52.48
C ALA A 436 25.40 8.85 53.40
N GLU A 437 24.16 8.36 53.47
CA GLU A 437 23.53 7.88 54.71
C GLU A 437 22.19 7.16 54.39
N GLU A 438 22.07 5.90 54.81
CA GLU A 438 20.81 5.17 55.01
C GLU A 438 20.05 5.80 56.21
N PRO A 439 18.70 5.80 56.23
CA PRO A 439 17.97 4.63 56.72
C PRO A 439 16.61 4.33 56.04
N GLY A 440 16.35 3.03 55.86
CA GLY A 440 15.14 2.33 56.27
C GLY A 440 13.76 2.85 55.85
N GLY A 441 13.00 2.00 55.14
CA GLY A 441 11.55 1.95 55.32
C GLY A 441 10.72 1.60 54.10
N ALA A 442 10.15 0.40 54.14
CA ALA A 442 8.81 0.06 53.66
C ALA A 442 8.52 0.14 52.15
N TRP A 443 8.76 -0.96 51.43
CA TRP A 443 7.77 -1.58 50.52
C TRP A 443 8.03 -3.10 50.46
N ARG A 444 7.46 -3.81 51.45
CA ARG A 444 7.22 -5.26 51.40
C ARG A 444 5.75 -5.47 51.03
N ASN A 445 5.49 -6.59 50.36
CA ASN A 445 4.20 -7.27 50.15
C ASN A 445 3.40 -6.80 48.93
N VAL A 446 3.56 -7.51 47.79
CA VAL A 446 2.50 -8.26 47.10
C VAL A 446 3.22 -9.26 46.18
N TYR A 447 3.46 -10.50 46.62
CA TYR A 447 3.62 -11.71 45.80
C TYR A 447 3.90 -12.88 46.74
N ALA A 448 2.84 -13.37 47.39
CA ALA A 448 2.77 -14.67 48.03
C ALA A 448 1.29 -14.99 48.15
N ASP A 449 0.79 -15.83 47.24
CA ASP A 449 -0.21 -16.86 47.47
C ASP A 449 -0.75 -17.36 46.13
N ILE A 450 -0.40 -18.61 45.81
CA ILE A 450 -1.25 -19.70 45.30
C ILE A 450 -0.29 -20.73 44.70
N GLN A 451 0.31 -21.50 45.62
CA GLN A 451 0.74 -22.86 45.39
C GLN A 451 0.11 -23.63 46.55
N MET A 452 -0.92 -24.41 46.28
CA MET A 452 -1.36 -25.62 47.00
C MET A 452 -2.81 -25.91 46.60
N LEU A 453 -2.99 -26.93 45.78
CA LEU A 453 -3.88 -28.07 46.04
C LEU A 453 -3.74 -29.03 44.85
N GLY A 454 -2.85 -30.00 45.02
CA GLY A 454 -3.03 -31.31 44.45
C GLY A 454 -3.63 -32.19 45.54
N ASP A 455 -4.75 -32.82 45.21
CA ASP A 455 -5.14 -34.19 45.55
C ASP A 455 -6.08 -34.67 44.44
#